data_AF-A0A661R8N9-F1
#
_entry.id   AF-A0A661R8N9-F1
#
_cell.length_a   1.000
_cell.length_b   1.000
_cell.length_c   1.000
_cell.angle_alpha   90.00
_cell.angle_beta   90.00
_cell.angle_gamma   90.00
#
_symmetry.space_group_name_H-M   'P 1'
#
loop_
_entity.id
_entity.type
_entity.pdbx_description
1 polymer ?
#
loop_
_entity_poly.entity_id
_entity_poly.type
_entity_poly.pdbx_seq_one_letter_code
_entity_poly.pdbx_strand_id
1 'polypeptide(L)'
;MTADNKNEITVNYIGDLAHSTPDDVFLVESDEDYVRVCMDLSRQAKSAFALKVWVRSKSHFAWLQDFAEQIDCPASFEEKTARLVLADQWNVQIPDWLDDEIVIQ
;
A
#
# COMPACT_ATOMS: atom_id res chain seq x y z
N MET A 1 18.34 -14.44 -1.35
CA MET A 1 18.56 -13.60 -2.55
C MET A 1 17.19 -13.34 -3.16
N THR A 2 16.50 -12.29 -2.72
CA THR A 2 15.24 -11.86 -3.30
C THR A 2 15.55 -10.62 -4.12
N ALA A 3 15.28 -10.71 -5.43
CA ALA A 3 15.58 -9.67 -6.38
C ALA A 3 14.79 -8.41 -6.04
N ASP A 4 15.50 -7.29 -5.90
CA ASP A 4 14.93 -5.95 -5.96
C ASP A 4 14.26 -5.78 -7.34
N ASN A 5 12.96 -6.06 -7.43
CA ASN A 5 12.14 -5.70 -8.57
C ASN A 5 11.93 -4.18 -8.54
N LYS A 6 12.86 -3.44 -9.15
CA LYS A 6 12.89 -1.97 -9.18
C LYS A 6 11.66 -1.29 -9.81
N ASN A 7 10.69 -2.05 -10.34
CA ASN A 7 9.54 -1.56 -11.10
C ASN A 7 8.20 -2.16 -10.64
N GLU A 8 8.10 -2.60 -9.40
CA GLU A 8 6.87 -3.22 -8.89
C GLU A 8 5.88 -2.16 -8.40
N ILE A 9 4.61 -2.34 -8.74
CA ILE A 9 3.51 -1.55 -8.21
C ILE A 9 3.15 -2.15 -6.85
N THR A 10 3.24 -1.36 -5.79
CA THR A 10 2.97 -1.82 -4.43
C THR A 10 1.81 -1.04 -3.84
N VAL A 11 0.74 -1.73 -3.44
CA VAL A 11 -0.42 -1.13 -2.78
C VAL A 11 -0.47 -1.64 -1.35
N ASN A 12 -0.43 -0.71 -0.38
CA ASN A 12 -0.45 -1.04 1.04
C ASN A 12 -1.69 -0.48 1.70
N TYR A 13 -2.49 -1.32 2.36
CA TYR A 13 -3.53 -0.83 3.26
C TYR A 13 -2.90 -0.38 4.58
N ILE A 14 -3.17 0.86 5.01
CA ILE A 14 -2.58 1.46 6.23
C ILE A 14 -3.64 1.93 7.25
N GLY A 15 -4.94 1.74 6.99
CA GLY A 15 -6.01 2.20 7.89
C GLY A 15 -5.82 3.68 8.29
N ASP A 16 -6.11 4.03 9.53
CA ASP A 16 -5.96 5.40 10.07
C ASP A 16 -4.59 5.69 10.70
N LEU A 17 -3.57 4.88 10.40
CA LEU A 17 -2.24 5.04 10.98
C LEU A 17 -1.65 6.45 10.75
N ALA A 18 -1.34 7.17 11.83
CA ALA A 18 -0.82 8.53 11.77
C ALA A 18 0.62 8.53 11.23
N HIS A 19 0.77 8.73 9.92
CA HIS A 19 2.06 8.81 9.24
C HIS A 19 2.18 10.06 8.41
N SER A 20 3.37 10.66 8.45
CA SER A 20 3.86 11.53 7.39
C SER A 20 4.04 10.68 6.14
N THR A 21 3.17 10.85 5.16
CA THR A 21 3.28 10.19 3.86
C THR A 21 4.65 10.48 3.27
N PRO A 22 5.46 9.46 2.94
CA PRO A 22 6.73 9.67 2.23
C PRO A 22 6.50 10.36 0.89
N ASP A 23 7.45 11.18 0.43
CA ASP A 23 7.34 11.96 -0.81
C ASP A 23 7.15 11.09 -2.07
N ASP A 24 7.53 9.80 -2.00
CA ASP A 24 7.45 8.84 -3.10
C ASP A 24 6.20 7.93 -3.04
N VAL A 25 5.24 8.23 -2.15
CA VAL A 25 4.03 7.44 -1.94
C VAL A 25 2.77 8.26 -2.27
N PHE A 26 1.89 7.68 -3.07
CA PHE A 26 0.56 8.24 -3.32
C PHE A 26 -0.43 7.73 -2.27
N LEU A 27 -1.10 8.64 -1.56
CA LEU A 27 -2.07 8.30 -0.53
C LEU A 27 -3.49 8.35 -1.10
N VAL A 28 -4.27 7.30 -0.84
CA VAL A 28 -5.68 7.16 -1.24
C VAL A 28 -6.56 7.30 -0.01
N GLU A 29 -7.25 8.44 0.08
CA GLU A 29 -8.18 8.77 1.17
C GLU A 29 -9.61 9.02 0.67
N SER A 30 -9.77 9.25 -0.64
CA SER A 30 -11.05 9.56 -1.27
C SER A 30 -11.30 8.74 -2.54
N ASP A 31 -12.55 8.73 -3.00
CA ASP A 31 -12.92 8.12 -4.29
C ASP A 31 -12.20 8.78 -5.48
N GLU A 32 -11.90 10.09 -5.38
CA GLU A 32 -11.13 10.79 -6.41
C GLU A 32 -9.70 10.26 -6.50
N ASP A 33 -9.06 10.02 -5.35
CA ASP A 33 -7.72 9.44 -5.28
C ASP A 33 -7.70 8.02 -5.82
N TYR A 34 -8.72 7.21 -5.49
CA TYR A 34 -8.91 5.89 -6.06
C TYR A 34 -8.96 5.94 -7.60
N VAL A 35 -9.80 6.81 -8.17
CA VAL A 35 -9.91 6.95 -9.63
C VAL A 35 -8.59 7.39 -10.27
N ARG A 36 -7.83 8.28 -9.61
CA ARG A 36 -6.50 8.70 -10.07
C ARG A 36 -5.53 7.52 -10.13
N VAL A 37 -5.48 6.69 -9.09
CA VAL A 37 -4.66 5.47 -9.09
C VAL A 37 -5.10 4.52 -10.20
N CYS A 38 -6.41 4.29 -10.41
CA CYS A 38 -6.87 3.44 -11.52
C CYS A 38 -6.44 3.97 -12.90
N MET A 39 -6.45 5.29 -13.10
CA MET A 39 -5.93 5.90 -14.34
C MET A 39 -4.44 5.66 -14.50
N ASP A 40 -3.66 5.78 -13.42
CA ASP A 40 -2.22 5.60 -13.44
C ASP A 40 -1.83 4.13 -13.64
N LEU A 41 -2.52 3.18 -13.00
CA LEU A 41 -2.39 1.74 -13.24
C LEU A 41 -2.66 1.38 -14.72
N SER A 42 -3.74 1.93 -15.28
CA SER A 42 -4.10 1.72 -16.69
C SER A 42 -3.06 2.28 -17.67
N ARG A 43 -2.32 3.33 -17.26
CA ARG A 43 -1.23 3.93 -18.03
C ARG A 43 0.09 3.20 -17.82
N GLN A 44 0.35 2.68 -16.62
CA GLN A 44 1.58 1.97 -16.24
C GLN A 44 1.72 0.61 -16.91
N ALA A 45 0.63 -0.03 -17.33
CA ALA A 45 0.70 -1.14 -18.29
C ALA A 45 1.50 -0.79 -19.56
N LYS A 46 1.81 0.50 -19.80
CA LYS A 46 2.56 1.01 -20.95
C LYS A 46 3.86 1.75 -20.58
N SER A 47 4.26 1.86 -19.30
CA SER A 47 5.44 2.62 -18.87
C SER A 47 6.14 2.04 -17.63
N ALA A 48 7.48 2.11 -17.62
CA ALA A 48 8.37 1.42 -16.68
C ALA A 48 8.69 2.23 -15.40
N PHE A 49 7.67 2.73 -14.68
CA PHE A 49 7.86 3.45 -13.41
C PHE A 49 7.26 2.67 -12.24
N ALA A 50 7.94 2.62 -11.09
CA ALA A 50 7.42 2.02 -9.86
C ALA A 50 6.37 2.93 -9.21
N LEU A 51 5.20 2.40 -8.85
CA LEU A 51 4.16 3.15 -8.12
C LEU A 51 3.99 2.57 -6.72
N LYS A 52 4.12 3.42 -5.71
CA LYS A 52 3.80 3.08 -4.32
C LYS A 52 2.51 3.76 -3.92
N VAL A 53 1.52 2.98 -3.50
CA VAL A 53 0.20 3.46 -3.08
C VAL A 53 -0.05 3.05 -1.65
N TRP A 54 -0.49 3.99 -0.81
CA TRP A 54 -1.04 3.73 0.51
C TRP A 54 -2.53 3.98 0.52
N VAL A 55 -3.30 3.13 1.18
CA VAL A 55 -4.77 3.17 1.15
C VAL A 55 -5.32 3.20 2.57
N ARG A 56 -6.17 4.18 2.87
CA ARG A 56 -6.82 4.34 4.18
C ARG A 56 -8.03 3.45 4.37
N SER A 57 -8.79 3.21 3.29
CA SER A 57 -10.06 2.46 3.33
C SER A 57 -9.91 1.03 2.86
N LYS A 58 -10.51 0.07 3.58
CA LYS A 58 -10.58 -1.33 3.14
C LYS A 58 -11.35 -1.49 1.83
N SER A 59 -12.35 -0.64 1.59
CA SER A 59 -13.13 -0.67 0.34
C SER A 59 -12.26 -0.29 -0.85
N HIS A 60 -11.51 0.82 -0.76
CA HIS A 60 -10.60 1.24 -1.83
C HIS A 60 -9.50 0.22 -2.08
N PHE A 61 -8.99 -0.43 -1.03
CA PHE A 61 -7.97 -1.47 -1.17
C PHE A 61 -8.49 -2.68 -1.94
N ALA A 62 -9.67 -3.20 -1.55
CA ALA A 62 -10.32 -4.30 -2.26
C ALA A 62 -10.64 -3.95 -3.71
N TRP A 63 -11.16 -2.73 -3.96
CA TRP A 63 -11.45 -2.28 -5.33
C TRP A 63 -10.21 -2.13 -6.19
N LEU A 64 -9.09 -1.66 -5.64
CA LEU A 64 -7.82 -1.59 -6.37
C LEU A 64 -7.27 -2.97 -6.70
N GLN A 65 -7.44 -3.95 -5.81
CA GLN A 65 -7.05 -5.33 -6.07
C GLN A 65 -7.87 -5.92 -7.22
N ASP A 66 -9.20 -5.83 -7.13
CA ASP A 66 -10.10 -6.29 -8.19
C ASP A 66 -9.80 -5.59 -9.53
N PHE A 67 -9.52 -4.29 -9.50
CA PHE A 67 -9.21 -3.52 -10.69
C PHE A 67 -7.88 -3.95 -11.32
N ALA A 68 -6.82 -4.10 -10.52
CA ALA A 68 -5.51 -4.53 -11.00
C ALA A 68 -5.57 -5.92 -11.65
N GLU A 69 -6.33 -6.85 -11.05
CA GLU A 69 -6.60 -8.17 -11.61
C GLU A 69 -7.37 -8.07 -12.96
N GLN A 70 -8.38 -7.21 -13.05
CA GLN A 70 -9.17 -7.02 -14.28
C GLN A 70 -8.36 -6.51 -15.47
N ILE A 71 -7.35 -5.67 -15.21
CA ILE A 71 -6.51 -5.10 -16.26
C ILE A 71 -5.21 -5.89 -16.48
N ASP A 72 -5.06 -7.05 -15.85
CA ASP A 72 -3.86 -7.90 -15.89
C ASP A 72 -2.58 -7.11 -15.51
N CYS A 73 -2.69 -6.25 -14.50
CA CYS A 73 -1.60 -5.42 -14.03
C CYS A 73 -0.91 -6.10 -12.82
N PRO A 74 0.38 -6.47 -12.93
CA PRO A 74 1.11 -7.07 -11.83
C PRO A 74 1.36 -6.02 -10.74
N ALA A 75 0.66 -6.17 -9.62
CA ALA A 75 0.81 -5.34 -8.44
C ALA A 75 0.81 -6.21 -7.17
N SER A 76 1.65 -5.85 -6.21
CA SER A 76 1.70 -6.50 -4.90
C SER A 76 0.76 -5.77 -3.94
N PHE A 77 -0.11 -6.52 -3.26
CA PHE A 77 -1.03 -6.01 -2.27
C PHE A 77 -0.64 -6.52 -0.89
N GLU A 78 -0.45 -5.61 0.06
CA GLU A 78 -0.08 -5.95 1.44
C GLU A 78 -0.92 -5.13 2.43
N GLU A 79 -1.34 -5.74 3.53
CA GLU A 79 -1.95 -5.01 4.65
C GLU A 79 -0.86 -4.63 5.64
N LYS A 80 -0.51 -3.33 5.68
CA LYS A 80 0.39 -2.79 6.71
C LYS A 80 -0.39 -2.55 7.98
N THR A 81 -0.27 -3.51 8.88
CA THR A 81 -0.86 -3.40 10.20
C THR A 81 -0.06 -2.45 11.10
N ALA A 82 -0.67 -1.94 12.18
CA ALA A 82 -0.03 -1.03 13.13
C ALA A 82 1.26 -1.64 13.73
N ARG A 83 1.25 -2.95 13.93
CA ARG A 83 2.40 -3.76 14.34
C ARG A 83 3.54 -3.71 13.31
N LEU A 84 3.25 -3.95 12.03
CA LEU A 84 4.26 -3.93 10.96
C LEU A 84 4.89 -2.55 10.80
N VAL A 85 4.07 -1.52 10.97
CA VAL A 85 4.50 -0.12 10.98
C VAL A 85 5.49 0.17 12.13
N LEU A 86 5.17 -0.26 13.35
CA LEU A 86 6.07 -0.08 14.49
C LEU A 86 7.41 -0.82 14.29
N ALA A 87 7.34 -2.02 13.72
CA ALA A 87 8.53 -2.80 13.39
C ALA A 87 9.48 -2.03 12.47
N ASP A 88 8.92 -1.42 11.42
CA ASP A 88 9.66 -0.64 10.42
C ASP A 88 10.23 0.66 11.03
N GLN A 89 9.43 1.41 11.80
CA GLN A 89 9.86 2.66 12.42
C GLN A 89 11.02 2.47 13.41
N TRP A 90 10.96 1.41 14.21
CA TRP A 90 11.97 1.15 15.24
C TRP A 90 13.09 0.22 14.77
N ASN A 91 12.98 -0.32 13.55
CA ASN A 91 13.86 -1.33 13.00
C ASN A 91 14.01 -2.55 13.95
N VAL A 92 12.88 -3.00 14.50
CA VAL A 92 12.82 -4.11 15.47
C VAL A 92 11.86 -5.20 15.01
N GLN A 93 12.12 -6.43 15.44
CA GLN A 93 11.14 -7.50 15.35
C GLN A 93 10.10 -7.30 16.45
N ILE A 94 8.84 -7.09 16.07
CA ILE A 94 7.76 -6.88 17.03
C ILE A 94 7.31 -8.24 17.59
N PRO A 95 7.33 -8.43 18.92
CA PRO A 95 6.91 -9.67 19.55
C PRO A 95 5.47 -10.07 19.22
N ASP A 96 5.19 -11.38 19.19
CA ASP A 96 3.88 -11.92 18.84
C ASP A 96 2.76 -11.61 19.85
N TRP A 97 3.10 -11.06 21.01
CA TRP A 97 2.13 -10.61 22.01
C TRP A 97 1.64 -9.17 21.77
N LEU A 98 2.28 -8.41 20.87
CA LEU A 98 1.91 -7.02 20.57
C LEU A 98 1.03 -6.97 19.32
N ASP A 99 -0.28 -7.03 19.54
CA ASP A 99 -1.29 -6.96 18.48
C ASP A 99 -1.65 -5.51 18.12
N ASP A 100 -2.24 -5.31 16.95
CA ASP A 100 -2.58 -3.99 16.41
C ASP A 100 -3.48 -3.18 17.34
N GLU A 101 -4.36 -3.85 18.09
CA GLU A 101 -5.24 -3.21 19.09
C GLU A 101 -4.46 -2.57 20.25
N ILE A 102 -3.32 -3.15 20.63
CA ILE A 102 -2.46 -2.64 21.71
C ILE A 102 -1.62 -1.45 21.22
N VAL A 103 -1.30 -1.41 19.93
CA VAL A 103 -0.51 -0.35 19.30
C VAL A 103 -1.30 0.95 19.11
N ILE A 104 -2.61 0.85 18.91
CA ILE A 104 -3.48 1.99 18.59
C ILE A 104 -4.03 2.71 19.85
N GLN A 105 -3.74 2.22 21.07
CA GLN A 105 -4.10 2.89 22.35
C GLN A 105 -3.18 4.05 22.71
#